data_AF-A0AAW8DUJ6-F1
#
_entry.id   AF-A0AAW8DUJ6-F1
#
_cell.length_a   1.000
_cell.length_b   1.000
_cell.length_c   1.000
_cell.angle_alpha   90.00
_cell.angle_beta   90.00
_cell.angle_gamma   90.00
#
_symmetry.space_group_name_H-M   'P 1'
#
loop_
_entity.id
_entity.type
_entity.pdbx_description
1 polymer ?
#
loop_
_entity_poly.entity_id
_entity_poly.type
_entity_poly.pdbx_seq_one_letter_code
_entity_poly.pdbx_strand_id
1 'polypeptide(L)' 'MVRWLRQTHAIDPLSAMPEMGVSEQDARDIAAYLATLD' A
#
# COMPACT_ATOMS: atom_id res chain seq x y z
N MET A 1 1.60 -6.71 -1.09
CA MET A 1 1.96 -5.29 -0.88
C MET A 1 1.03 -4.32 -1.61
N VAL A 2 0.91 -4.38 -2.94
CA VAL A 2 0.06 -3.45 -3.74
C VAL A 2 -1.39 -3.35 -3.24
N ARG A 3 -2.02 -4.48 -2.90
CA ARG A 3 -3.39 -4.51 -2.36
C ARG A 3 -3.51 -3.85 -0.98
N TRP A 4 -2.48 -4.00 -0.14
CA TRP A 4 -2.42 -3.36 1.17
C TRP A 4 -2.27 -1.84 1.03
N LEU A 5 -1.41 -1.36 0.13
CA LEU A 5 -1.22 0.08 -0.13
C LEU A 5 -2.50 0.81 -0.59
N ARG A 6 -3.42 0.09 -1.24
CA ARG A 6 -4.69 0.65 -1.71
C ARG A 6 -5.80 0.57 -0.68
N GLN A 7 -5.81 -0.48 0.14
CA GLN A 7 -6.89 -0.77 1.08
C GLN A 7 -6.31 -1.33 2.37
N THR A 8 -5.59 -0.49 3.11
CA THR A 8 -4.89 -0.86 4.34
C THR A 8 -5.88 -1.43 5.37
N HIS A 9 -7.03 -0.78 5.57
CA HIS A 9 -8.08 -1.22 6.50
C HIS A 9 -8.87 -2.45 6.04
N ALA A 10 -8.90 -2.75 4.74
CA ALA A 10 -9.51 -3.99 4.26
C ALA A 10 -8.65 -5.23 4.52
N ILE A 11 -7.32 -5.04 4.68
CA ILE A 11 -6.39 -6.11 5.01
C ILE A 11 -6.13 -6.16 6.53
N ASP A 12 -5.91 -5.01 7.16
CA ASP A 12 -5.77 -4.87 8.60
C ASP A 12 -6.64 -3.71 9.11
N PRO A 13 -7.82 -4.00 9.70
CA PRO A 13 -8.73 -2.98 10.21
C PRO A 13 -8.13 -2.12 11.33
N LEU A 14 -7.06 -2.59 11.98
CA LEU A 14 -6.36 -1.88 13.06
C LEU A 14 -5.11 -1.13 12.57
N SER A 15 -4.86 -1.13 11.26
CA SER A 15 -3.77 -0.36 10.66
C SER A 15 -3.89 1.12 11.01
N ALA A 16 -2.86 1.69 11.61
CA ALA A 16 -2.78 3.14 11.84
C ALA A 16 -2.60 3.94 10.55
N MET A 17 -2.20 3.28 9.45
CA MET A 17 -2.04 3.91 8.15
C MET A 17 -3.41 4.05 7.47
N PRO A 18 -3.87 5.28 7.16
CA PRO A 18 -5.15 5.52 6.49
C PRO A 18 -5.10 5.05 5.02
N GLU A 19 -6.27 4.92 4.40
CA GLU A 19 -6.34 4.66 2.96
C GLU A 19 -5.80 5.88 2.19
N MET A 20 -4.65 5.69 1.55
CA MET A 20 -3.92 6.78 0.89
C MET A 20 -4.56 7.25 -0.44
N GLY A 21 -5.60 6.56 -0.92
CA GLY A 21 -6.28 6.90 -2.18
C GLY A 21 -5.39 6.80 -3.42
N VAL A 22 -4.31 6.02 -3.36
CA VAL A 22 -3.34 5.88 -4.45
C VAL A 22 -3.90 5.10 -5.63
N SER A 23 -3.51 5.48 -6.85
CA SER A 23 -3.87 4.74 -8.05
C SER A 23 -3.21 3.36 -8.05
N GLU A 24 -3.70 2.45 -8.90
CA GLU A 24 -3.07 1.13 -9.02
C GLU A 24 -1.62 1.20 -9.51
N GLN A 25 -1.32 2.18 -10.38
CA GLN A 25 0.01 2.42 -10.89
C GLN A 25 0.94 2.88 -9.76
N ASP A 26 0.51 3.90 -9.00
CA ASP A 26 1.29 4.40 -7.86
C ASP A 26 1.52 3.31 -6.81
N ALA A 27 0.50 2.48 -6.53
CA ALA A 27 0.63 1.38 -5.60
C ALA A 27 1.64 0.31 -6.04
N ARG A 28 1.80 0.09 -7.36
CA ARG A 28 2.86 -0.78 -7.90
C ARG A 28 4.23 -0.14 -7.77
N ASP A 29 4.35 1.13 -8.13
CA ASP A 29 5.63 1.83 -8.12
C ASP A 29 6.17 1.97 -6.68
N ILE A 30 5.31 2.29 -5.71
CA ILE A 30 5.66 2.30 -4.28
C ILE A 30 6.04 0.90 -3.80
N ALA A 31 5.27 -0.13 -4.17
CA ALA A 31 5.61 -1.50 -3.79
C ALA A 31 6.95 -1.97 -4.37
N ALA A 32 7.28 -1.55 -5.60
CA ALA A 32 8.55 -1.83 -6.24
C ALA A 32 9.70 -1.12 -5.51
N TYR A 33 9.54 0.17 -5.19
CA TYR A 33 10.53 0.93 -4.40
C TYR A 33 10.76 0.29 -3.02
N LEU A 34 9.69 -0.03 -2.28
CA LEU A 34 9.80 -0.69 -0.97
C LEU A 34 10.47 -2.06 -1.06
N ALA A 35 10.29 -2.80 -2.16
CA ALA A 35 10.96 -4.08 -2.38
C ALA A 35 12.48 -3.94 -2.66
N THR A 36 12.96 -2.73 -2.97
CA THR A 36 14.40 -2.45 -3.13
C THR A 36 15.07 -1.97 -1.85
N LEU A 37 14.28 -1.68 -0.81
CA LEU A 37 14.76 -1.31 0.52
C LEU A 37 14.79 -2.57 1.38
N ASP A 38 15.91 -3.30 1.37
CA ASP A 38 16.19 -4.36 2.35
C ASP A 38 16.43 -3.74 3.74
#